data_AF-A0A1V6TQE6-F1
#
_entry.id   AF-A0A1V6TQE6-F1
#
_cell.length_a   1.000
_cell.length_b   1.000
_cell.length_c   1.000
_cell.angle_alpha   90.00
_cell.angle_beta   90.00
_cell.angle_gamma   90.00
#
_symmetry.space_group_name_H-M   'P 1'
#
loop_
_entity.id
_entity.type
_entity.pdbx_description
1 polymer ?
#
loop_
_entity_poly.entity_id
_entity_poly.type
_entity_poly.pdbx_seq_one_letter_code
_entity_poly.pdbx_strand_id
1 'polypeptide(L)'
;MSAETPQEYSVDEEILYFFRKTSATQSSCDDYAQELVGGSVVPVTVQGVCSYTVYAGPNHEFLGLAWKNFQRVNPSDREAMFQRYESDLRQLFAAPPSCFRPVIQQSIESLLAIFSLLMVLVHKDVGVNDVMVDADDNHLVGVIDWAEAEIGPFGTNLHSRNS
;
A
#
# COMPACT_ATOMS: atom_id res chain seq x y z
N MET A 1 23.27 34.99 4.01
CA MET A 1 22.22 33.98 4.21
C MET A 1 21.17 34.28 3.16
N SER A 2 21.19 33.56 2.04
CA SER A 2 20.16 33.69 1.01
C SER A 2 18.93 32.97 1.52
N ALA A 3 17.80 33.68 1.62
CA ALA A 3 16.53 33.06 1.93
C ALA A 3 16.16 32.15 0.75
N GLU A 4 16.13 30.84 0.97
CA GLU A 4 15.50 29.92 0.03
C GLU A 4 14.02 30.27 0.00
N THR A 5 13.57 30.81 -1.13
CA THR A 5 12.14 30.92 -1.44
C THR A 5 11.56 29.50 -1.43
N PRO A 6 10.44 29.24 -0.71
CA PRO A 6 9.80 27.93 -0.76
C PRO A 6 9.50 27.59 -2.22
N GLN A 7 10.06 26.50 -2.70
CA GLN A 7 9.76 26.02 -4.05
C GLN A 7 8.28 25.62 -4.07
N GLU A 8 7.50 26.24 -4.94
CA GLU A 8 6.09 25.94 -5.11
C GLU A 8 5.97 24.51 -5.66
N TYR A 9 5.13 23.69 -5.02
CA TYR A 9 4.94 22.30 -5.44
C TYR A 9 4.34 22.26 -6.85
N SER A 10 4.96 21.48 -7.74
CA SER A 10 4.48 21.26 -9.10
C SER A 10 4.26 19.78 -9.34
N VAL A 11 2.98 19.40 -9.47
CA VAL A 11 2.57 18.01 -9.74
C VAL A 11 3.20 17.50 -11.05
N ASP A 12 3.29 18.34 -12.07
CA ASP A 12 3.88 17.97 -13.37
C ASP A 12 5.38 17.68 -13.24
N GLU A 13 6.10 18.44 -12.41
CA GLU A 13 7.53 18.20 -12.17
C GLU A 13 7.77 16.90 -11.42
N GLU A 14 6.94 16.58 -10.42
CA GLU A 14 7.03 15.33 -9.66
C GLU A 14 6.73 14.11 -10.54
N ILE A 15 5.70 14.17 -11.38
CA ILE A 15 5.36 13.10 -12.34
C ILE A 15 6.54 12.88 -13.30
N LEU A 16 7.07 13.96 -13.88
CA LEU A 16 8.22 13.88 -14.78
C LEU A 16 9.45 13.31 -14.08
N TYR A 17 9.69 13.69 -12.83
CA TYR A 17 10.82 13.20 -12.04
C TYR A 17 10.69 11.71 -11.71
N PHE A 18 9.50 11.23 -11.36
CA PHE A 18 9.22 9.81 -11.14
C PHE A 18 9.50 8.98 -12.41
N PHE A 19 8.94 9.37 -13.56
CA PHE A 19 9.07 8.61 -14.79
C PHE A 19 10.49 8.60 -15.39
N ARG A 20 11.38 9.50 -14.96
CA ARG A 20 12.82 9.40 -15.28
C ARG A 20 13.53 8.23 -14.60
N LYS A 21 12.96 7.68 -13.52
CA LYS A 21 13.58 6.62 -12.71
C LYS A 21 13.08 5.22 -13.06
N THR A 22 12.10 5.10 -13.96
CA THR A 22 11.47 3.83 -14.33
C THR A 22 11.49 3.62 -15.84
N SER A 23 11.31 2.38 -16.28
CA SER A 23 11.14 2.02 -17.69
C SER A 23 9.70 2.17 -18.18
N ALA A 24 8.72 2.30 -17.26
CA ALA A 24 7.34 2.58 -17.60
C ALA A 24 7.17 4.05 -18.03
N THR A 25 6.12 4.35 -18.79
CA THR A 25 5.76 5.72 -19.20
C THR A 25 4.43 6.13 -18.56
N GLN A 26 4.21 7.44 -18.39
CA GLN A 26 2.93 7.96 -17.91
C GLN A 26 1.75 7.45 -18.75
N SER A 27 1.84 7.59 -20.08
CA SER A 27 0.81 7.10 -21.00
C SER A 27 0.52 5.61 -20.81
N SER A 28 1.55 4.76 -20.69
CA SER A 28 1.33 3.31 -20.49
C SER A 28 0.65 2.99 -19.15
N CYS A 29 0.90 3.79 -18.11
CA CYS A 29 0.22 3.66 -16.83
C CYS A 29 -1.24 4.14 -16.92
N ASP A 30 -1.48 5.27 -17.60
CA ASP A 30 -2.82 5.83 -17.82
C ASP A 30 -3.68 4.88 -18.66
N ASP A 31 -3.14 4.34 -19.75
CA ASP A 31 -3.82 3.36 -20.61
C ASP A 31 -4.21 2.12 -19.82
N TYR A 32 -3.30 1.61 -18.98
CA TYR A 32 -3.56 0.45 -18.12
C TYR A 32 -4.65 0.73 -17.08
N ALA A 33 -4.62 1.90 -16.43
CA ALA A 33 -5.64 2.30 -15.48
C ALA A 33 -7.02 2.43 -16.16
N GLN A 34 -7.06 3.04 -17.35
CA GLN A 34 -8.28 3.17 -18.13
C GLN A 34 -8.83 1.81 -18.58
N GLU A 35 -7.99 0.86 -19.00
CA GLU A 35 -8.41 -0.49 -19.35
C GLU A 35 -9.00 -1.23 -18.14
N LEU A 36 -8.42 -1.04 -16.95
CA LEU A 36 -8.80 -1.76 -15.75
C LEU A 36 -10.16 -1.34 -15.18
N VAL A 37 -10.45 -0.04 -15.14
CA VAL A 37 -11.66 0.50 -14.48
C VAL A 37 -12.58 1.30 -15.41
N GLY A 38 -12.15 1.55 -16.66
CA GLY A 38 -12.88 2.40 -17.61
C GLY A 38 -12.87 3.89 -17.22
N GLY A 39 -13.62 4.70 -17.98
CA GLY A 39 -13.80 6.12 -17.68
C GLY A 39 -12.56 6.97 -17.95
N SER A 40 -12.38 8.03 -17.16
CA SER A 40 -11.24 8.95 -17.26
C SER A 40 -10.17 8.63 -16.25
N VAL A 41 -8.94 9.02 -16.58
CA VAL A 41 -7.75 8.92 -15.71
C VAL A 41 -7.23 10.33 -15.49
N VAL A 42 -7.07 10.72 -14.23
CA VAL A 42 -6.61 12.05 -13.84
C VAL A 42 -5.53 11.90 -12.77
N PRO A 43 -4.32 12.46 -12.96
CA PRO A 43 -3.30 12.46 -11.91
C PRO A 43 -3.81 13.10 -10.63
N VAL A 44 -3.49 12.47 -9.50
CA VAL A 44 -3.77 13.06 -8.19
C VAL A 44 -2.92 14.33 -8.00
N THR A 45 -3.48 15.34 -7.35
CA THR A 45 -2.83 16.65 -7.14
C THR A 45 -1.56 16.57 -6.28
N VAL A 46 -1.40 15.50 -5.52
CA VAL A 46 -0.19 15.19 -4.74
C VAL A 46 0.29 13.80 -5.15
N GLN A 47 1.55 13.70 -5.57
CA GLN A 47 2.21 12.47 -5.99
C GLN A 47 3.18 11.95 -4.93
N GLY A 48 3.39 10.64 -4.92
CA GLY A 48 4.43 10.00 -4.13
C GLY A 48 5.79 10.08 -4.82
N VAL A 49 6.88 10.09 -4.04
CA VAL A 49 8.25 10.13 -4.58
C VAL A 49 8.60 8.87 -5.39
N CYS A 50 7.95 7.75 -5.05
CA CYS A 50 8.21 6.42 -5.59
C CYS A 50 7.00 5.79 -6.29
N SER A 51 5.93 6.56 -6.52
CA SER A 51 4.70 6.05 -7.15
C SER A 51 4.00 7.14 -7.97
N TYR A 52 3.39 6.73 -9.08
CA TYR A 52 2.47 7.56 -9.86
C TYR A 52 1.04 7.15 -9.53
N THR A 53 0.25 8.09 -9.00
CA THR A 53 -1.11 7.85 -8.53
C THR A 53 -2.11 8.65 -9.35
N VAL A 54 -3.19 7.99 -9.76
CA VAL A 54 -4.27 8.58 -10.54
C VAL A 54 -5.63 8.28 -9.91
N TYR A 55 -6.57 9.20 -10.06
CA TYR A 55 -7.99 8.87 -10.00
C TYR A 55 -8.40 8.23 -11.33
N ALA A 56 -9.01 7.06 -11.29
CA ALA A 56 -9.46 6.35 -12.49
C ALA A 56 -10.90 5.84 -12.31
N GLY A 57 -11.73 5.97 -13.35
CA GLY A 57 -13.10 5.46 -13.36
C GLY A 57 -14.13 6.48 -13.86
N PRO A 58 -15.40 6.08 -14.09
CA PRO A 58 -16.46 6.94 -14.62
C PRO A 58 -16.72 8.20 -13.78
N ASN A 59 -16.51 8.09 -12.48
CA ASN A 59 -16.73 9.14 -11.49
C ASN A 59 -15.46 9.49 -10.71
N HIS A 60 -14.27 9.06 -11.19
CA HIS A 60 -13.01 9.19 -10.44
C HIS A 60 -13.05 8.55 -9.03
N GLU A 61 -13.93 7.58 -8.82
CA GLU A 61 -14.12 6.92 -7.53
C GLU A 61 -12.87 6.12 -7.15
N PHE A 62 -12.37 6.33 -5.92
CA PHE A 62 -11.41 5.41 -5.34
C PHE A 62 -12.07 4.06 -5.13
N LEU A 63 -11.81 3.18 -6.08
CA LEU A 63 -12.27 1.81 -6.05
C LEU A 63 -11.24 0.98 -5.30
N GLY A 64 -11.45 0.84 -3.98
CA GLY A 64 -10.84 -0.21 -3.16
C GLY A 64 -11.28 -1.62 -3.57
N LEU A 65 -11.46 -1.89 -4.87
CA LEU A 65 -11.86 -3.17 -5.42
C LEU A 65 -10.86 -4.28 -5.08
N ALA A 66 -9.59 -3.93 -4.91
CA ALA A 66 -8.57 -4.85 -4.42
C ALA A 66 -8.84 -5.35 -2.99
N TRP A 67 -9.57 -4.57 -2.18
CA TRP A 67 -10.01 -4.96 -0.83
C TRP A 67 -11.38 -5.64 -0.82
N LYS A 68 -12.21 -5.41 -1.85
CA LYS A 68 -13.52 -6.07 -1.98
C LYS A 68 -13.42 -7.50 -2.53
N ASN A 69 -12.33 -7.87 -3.20
CA ASN A 69 -12.20 -9.16 -3.88
C ASN A 69 -11.13 -10.06 -3.23
N PHE A 70 -11.54 -11.28 -2.88
CA PHE A 70 -10.63 -12.36 -2.46
C PHE A 70 -9.60 -12.65 -3.54
N GLN A 71 -8.34 -12.70 -3.16
CA GLN A 71 -7.23 -12.97 -4.07
C GLN A 71 -6.89 -14.46 -4.01
N ARG A 72 -7.00 -15.15 -5.15
CA ARG A 72 -6.63 -16.57 -5.26
C ARG A 72 -5.11 -16.68 -5.24
N VAL A 73 -4.54 -17.02 -4.09
CA VAL A 73 -3.12 -17.32 -3.94
C VAL A 73 -2.86 -18.78 -4.26
N ASN A 74 -1.80 -19.04 -5.04
CA ASN A 74 -1.33 -20.41 -5.26
C ASN A 74 -0.99 -21.06 -3.92
N PRO A 75 -1.42 -22.31 -3.66
CA PRO A 75 -1.09 -23.02 -2.42
C PRO A 75 0.40 -23.00 -2.06
N SER A 76 1.30 -23.12 -3.05
CA SER A 76 2.74 -23.09 -2.81
C SER A 76 3.24 -21.72 -2.34
N ASP A 77 2.70 -20.64 -2.91
CA ASP A 77 3.07 -19.27 -2.52
C ASP A 77 2.55 -18.94 -1.11
N ARG A 78 1.35 -19.43 -0.79
CA ARG A 78 0.75 -19.29 0.53
C ARG A 78 1.55 -20.05 1.59
N GLU A 79 2.00 -21.27 1.28
CA GLU A 79 2.86 -22.05 2.17
C GLU A 79 4.22 -21.37 2.35
N ALA A 80 4.86 -20.90 1.28
CA ALA A 80 6.12 -20.17 1.37
C ALA A 80 5.99 -18.90 2.24
N MET A 81 4.85 -18.20 2.14
CA MET A 81 4.53 -17.06 2.99
C MET A 81 4.36 -17.45 4.45
N PHE A 82 3.64 -18.54 4.73
CA PHE A 82 3.49 -19.09 6.09
C PHE A 82 4.84 -19.39 6.72
N GLN A 83 5.70 -20.11 6.00
CA GLN A 83 7.03 -20.50 6.48
C GLN A 83 7.92 -19.28 6.76
N ARG A 84 7.83 -18.24 5.93
CA ARG A 84 8.55 -16.97 6.15
C ARG A 84 8.07 -16.27 7.42
N TYR A 85 6.76 -16.11 7.60
CA TYR A 85 6.19 -15.49 8.81
C TYR A 85 6.59 -16.26 10.08
N GLU A 86 6.53 -17.60 10.04
CA GLU A 86 6.96 -18.44 11.17
C GLU A 86 8.46 -18.25 11.47
N SER A 87 9.31 -18.28 10.43
CA SER A 87 10.75 -18.07 10.55
C SER A 87 11.08 -16.70 11.17
N ASP A 88 10.45 -15.64 10.68
CA ASP A 88 10.70 -14.27 11.14
C ASP A 88 10.27 -14.10 12.60
N LEU A 89 9.12 -14.64 13.00
CA LEU A 89 8.66 -14.63 14.39
C LEU A 89 9.57 -15.46 15.31
N ARG A 90 10.07 -16.60 14.86
CA ARG A 90 11.03 -17.41 15.64
C ARG A 90 12.36 -16.70 15.82
N GLN A 91 12.85 -16.00 14.79
CA GLN A 91 14.04 -15.15 14.89
C GLN A 91 13.81 -14.02 15.89
N LEU A 92 12.66 -13.34 15.82
CA LEU A 92 12.30 -12.28 16.75
C LEU A 92 12.14 -12.79 18.19
N PHE A 93 11.62 -14.00 18.39
CA PHE A 93 11.51 -14.64 19.70
C PHE A 93 12.89 -14.91 20.32
N ALA A 94 13.85 -15.33 19.50
CA ALA A 94 15.24 -15.56 19.91
C ALA A 94 15.98 -14.24 20.21
N ALA A 95 15.55 -13.13 19.61
CA ALA A 95 16.14 -11.82 19.82
C ALA A 95 15.73 -11.18 21.18
N PRO A 96 16.56 -10.32 21.77
CA PRO A 96 16.17 -9.43 22.86
C PRO A 96 15.36 -8.23 22.34
N PRO A 97 14.54 -7.56 23.17
CA PRO A 97 14.33 -7.81 24.60
C PRO A 97 13.26 -8.88 24.89
N SER A 98 13.50 -9.70 25.93
CA SER A 98 12.65 -10.84 26.29
C SER A 98 11.22 -10.48 26.71
N CYS A 99 10.93 -9.20 27.01
CA CYS A 99 9.60 -8.73 27.34
C CYS A 99 8.59 -8.92 26.19
N PHE A 100 9.03 -8.98 24.93
CA PHE A 100 8.16 -9.24 23.78
C PHE A 100 7.89 -10.73 23.53
N ARG A 101 8.60 -11.64 24.20
CA ARG A 101 8.43 -13.09 23.98
C ARG A 101 6.99 -13.60 24.16
N PRO A 102 6.21 -13.17 25.18
CA PRO A 102 4.84 -13.64 25.33
C PRO A 102 3.96 -13.31 24.14
N VAL A 103 4.05 -12.07 23.60
CA VAL A 103 3.26 -11.67 22.43
C VAL A 103 3.74 -12.36 21.15
N ILE A 104 5.06 -12.53 20.97
CA ILE A 104 5.60 -13.24 19.81
C ILE A 104 5.18 -14.72 19.82
N GLN A 105 5.23 -15.37 20.99
CA GLN A 105 4.79 -16.75 21.17
C GLN A 105 3.30 -16.90 20.83
N GLN A 106 2.46 -15.97 21.31
CA GLN A 106 1.04 -15.96 20.97
C GLN A 106 0.80 -15.81 19.46
N SER A 107 1.59 -14.98 18.78
CA SER A 107 1.52 -14.82 17.31
C SER A 107 1.92 -16.11 16.58
N ILE A 108 2.96 -16.81 17.04
CA ILE A 108 3.37 -18.12 16.47
C ILE A 108 2.25 -19.14 16.65
N GLU A 109 1.64 -19.22 17.83
CA GLU A 109 0.53 -20.15 18.11
C GLU A 109 -0.73 -19.82 17.29
N SER A 110 -0.92 -18.55 16.95
CA SER A 110 -2.07 -18.09 16.17
C SER A 110 -1.85 -18.14 14.65
N LEU A 111 -0.64 -18.50 14.18
CA LEU A 111 -0.27 -18.37 12.77
C LEU A 111 -1.20 -19.14 11.83
N LEU A 112 -1.59 -20.36 12.20
CA LEU A 112 -2.53 -21.18 11.43
C LEU A 112 -3.91 -20.53 11.33
N ALA A 113 -4.39 -19.93 12.44
CA ALA A 113 -5.66 -19.22 12.46
C ALA A 113 -5.61 -17.96 11.60
N ILE A 114 -4.51 -17.20 11.67
CA ILE A 114 -4.28 -16.00 10.85
C ILE A 114 -4.27 -16.38 9.36
N PHE A 115 -3.52 -17.41 8.97
CA PHE A 115 -3.45 -17.84 7.58
C PHE A 115 -4.75 -18.48 7.09
N SER A 116 -5.69 -18.84 7.97
CA SER A 116 -7.03 -19.30 7.58
C SER A 116 -7.98 -18.16 7.19
N LEU A 117 -7.58 -16.90 7.43
CA LEU A 117 -8.32 -15.72 6.97
C LEU A 117 -8.24 -15.55 5.45
N LEU A 118 -9.09 -14.67 4.92
CA LEU A 118 -9.08 -14.31 3.51
C LEU A 118 -7.73 -13.68 3.12
N MET A 119 -7.22 -14.07 1.95
CA MET A 119 -6.07 -13.43 1.33
C MET A 119 -6.57 -12.20 0.55
N VAL A 120 -6.04 -11.03 0.90
CA VAL A 120 -6.44 -9.74 0.33
C VAL A 120 -5.20 -8.93 -0.04
N LEU A 121 -5.37 -7.89 -0.86
CA LEU A 121 -4.30 -6.90 -1.03
C LEU A 121 -4.12 -6.12 0.27
N VAL A 122 -2.93 -6.18 0.84
CA VAL A 122 -2.53 -5.45 2.03
C VAL A 122 -1.46 -4.43 1.68
N HIS A 123 -1.52 -3.23 2.28
CA HIS A 123 -0.68 -2.09 1.88
C HIS A 123 0.73 -2.09 2.49
N LYS A 124 0.92 -2.74 3.64
CA LYS A 124 2.18 -2.90 4.42
C LYS A 124 2.78 -1.67 5.07
N ASP A 125 2.46 -0.47 4.61
CA ASP A 125 2.99 0.77 5.20
C ASP A 125 1.96 1.90 5.18
N VAL A 126 0.75 1.67 5.72
CA VAL A 126 -0.26 2.75 5.79
C VAL A 126 0.08 3.71 6.92
N GLY A 127 0.47 4.92 6.55
CA GLY A 127 0.57 6.10 7.40
C GLY A 127 -0.58 7.10 7.16
N VAL A 128 -0.63 8.12 8.01
CA VAL A 128 -1.61 9.22 7.89
C VAL A 128 -1.47 10.01 6.59
N ASN A 129 -0.26 10.06 6.03
CA ASN A 129 0.03 10.78 4.78
C ASN A 129 -0.40 10.01 3.54
N ASP A 130 -0.74 8.73 3.70
CA ASP A 130 -1.15 7.85 2.60
C ASP A 130 -2.66 7.91 2.39
N VAL A 131 -3.39 8.59 3.26
CA VAL A 131 -4.85 8.70 3.24
C VAL A 131 -5.24 10.08 2.75
N MET A 132 -5.96 10.13 1.63
CA MET A 132 -6.46 11.37 1.06
C MET A 132 -7.93 11.56 1.41
N VAL A 133 -8.23 12.73 1.96
CA VAL A 133 -9.59 13.16 2.26
C VAL A 133 -9.95 14.38 1.44
N ASP A 134 -11.19 14.45 1.00
CA ASP A 134 -11.76 15.67 0.44
C ASP A 134 -11.81 16.74 1.54
N ALA A 135 -11.34 17.95 1.23
CA ALA A 135 -11.23 19.02 2.21
C ALA A 135 -12.58 19.66 2.58
N ASP A 136 -13.57 19.56 1.69
CA ASP A 136 -14.88 20.19 1.86
C ASP A 136 -15.84 19.30 2.64
N ASP A 137 -15.78 17.98 2.45
CA ASP A 137 -16.74 17.04 3.05
C ASP A 137 -16.14 15.89 3.90
N ASN A 138 -14.81 15.82 4.00
CA ASN A 138 -14.06 14.81 4.75
C ASN A 138 -14.28 13.36 4.29
N HIS A 139 -14.78 13.12 3.07
CA HIS A 139 -14.83 11.77 2.54
C HIS A 139 -13.44 11.27 2.15
N LEU A 140 -13.18 10.00 2.41
CA LEU A 140 -11.99 9.30 1.94
C LEU A 140 -12.05 9.25 0.40
N VAL A 141 -11.12 9.95 -0.25
CA VAL A 141 -11.02 10.01 -1.72
C VAL A 141 -9.88 9.17 -2.27
N GLY A 142 -8.97 8.66 -1.43
CA GLY A 142 -7.89 7.82 -1.90
C GLY A 142 -7.00 7.26 -0.82
N VAL A 143 -6.30 6.17 -1.16
CA VAL A 143 -5.12 5.70 -0.44
C VAL A 143 -3.98 5.62 -1.45
N ILE A 144 -2.79 6.10 -1.10
CA ILE A 144 -1.61 6.19 -1.97
C ILE A 144 -0.41 5.46 -1.36
N ASP A 145 0.71 5.38 -2.10
CA ASP A 145 1.95 4.70 -1.68
C ASP A 145 1.87 3.16 -1.57
N TRP A 146 1.24 2.54 -2.57
CA TRP A 146 1.10 1.08 -2.68
C TRP A 146 2.39 0.35 -3.07
N ALA A 147 3.57 0.97 -2.99
CA ALA A 147 4.82 0.37 -3.45
C ALA A 147 5.16 -0.94 -2.70
N GLU A 148 4.80 -1.00 -1.41
CA GLU A 148 5.02 -2.17 -0.55
C GLU A 148 3.81 -3.12 -0.51
N ALA A 149 2.79 -2.91 -1.34
CA ALA A 149 1.59 -3.72 -1.29
C ALA A 149 1.86 -5.19 -1.62
N GLU A 150 1.33 -6.10 -0.80
CA GLU A 150 1.42 -7.54 -1.04
C GLU A 150 0.07 -8.21 -0.88
N ILE A 151 -0.07 -9.44 -1.40
CA ILE A 151 -1.19 -10.28 -1.01
C ILE A 151 -0.87 -10.91 0.33
N GLY A 152 -1.73 -10.71 1.34
CA GLY A 152 -1.51 -11.20 2.70
C GLY A 152 -2.82 -11.57 3.41
N PRO A 153 -2.73 -12.22 4.58
CA PRO A 153 -3.90 -12.51 5.39
C PRO A 153 -4.60 -11.22 5.82
N PHE A 154 -5.93 -11.19 5.76
CA PHE A 154 -6.72 -10.04 6.17
C PHE A 154 -6.41 -9.63 7.62
N GLY A 155 -6.27 -8.32 7.86
CA GLY A 155 -6.08 -7.75 9.19
C GLY A 155 -4.63 -7.61 9.66
N THR A 156 -3.63 -8.12 8.93
CA THR A 156 -2.21 -7.95 9.27
C THR A 156 -1.69 -6.52 9.11
N ASN A 157 -2.49 -5.64 8.49
CA ASN A 157 -2.14 -4.24 8.19
C ASN A 157 -3.03 -3.19 8.88
N LEU A 158 -3.79 -3.57 9.91
CA LEU A 158 -4.69 -2.65 10.64
C LEU A 158 -3.98 -1.80 11.71
N HIS A 159 -2.69 -1.54 11.55
CA HIS A 159 -1.93 -0.69 12.47
C HIS A 159 -1.40 0.52 11.72
N SER A 160 -1.73 1.73 12.18
CA SER A 160 -1.11 2.96 11.67
C SER A 160 0.25 3.13 12.33
N ARG A 161 1.27 3.44 11.52
CA ARG A 161 2.50 4.01 12.06
C ARG A 161 2.20 5.46 12.45
N ASN A 162 2.10 5.73 13.75
CA ASN A 162 2.17 7.10 14.24
C ASN A 162 3.63 7.53 14.22
N SER A 163 4.04 8.25 13.18
CA SER A 163 5.30 9.01 13.14
C SER A 163 5.16 10.36 13.82
#